data_AF-A0A3B9AEL4-F1
#
_entry.id   AF-A0A3B9AEL4-F1
#
_cell.length_a   1.000
_cell.length_b   1.000
_cell.length_c   1.000
_cell.angle_alpha   90.00
_cell.angle_beta   90.00
_cell.angle_gamma   90.00
#
_symmetry.space_group_name_H-M   'P 1'
#
loop_
_entity.id
_entity.type
_entity.pdbx_description
1 polymer ?
#
loop_
_entity_poly.entity_id
_entity_poly.type
_entity_poly.pdbx_seq_one_letter_code
_entity_poly.pdbx_strand_id
1 'polypeptide(L)' 'MASSRGNDDTSKLEPRAQFAALFADDSQAIDLIEAALLIAAEHHPEFDLADCHRQIEKLATEAREQL' A
#
# COMPACT_ATOMS: atom_id res chain seq x y z
N MET A 1 26.47 25.05 2.94
CA MET A 1 26.22 23.63 3.28
C MET A 1 24.81 23.49 3.82
N ALA A 2 24.17 22.38 3.45
CA ALA A 2 22.93 21.81 4.01
C ALA A 2 21.63 22.62 3.89
N SER A 3 20.77 22.20 2.96
CA SER A 3 19.46 21.60 3.27
C SER A 3 18.52 21.77 2.08
N SER A 4 18.08 20.67 1.47
CA SER A 4 16.65 20.48 1.19
C SER A 4 16.40 19.13 0.51
N ARG A 5 15.68 18.29 1.26
CA ARG A 5 14.68 17.34 0.78
C ARG A 5 15.20 16.29 -0.18
N GLY A 6 15.65 15.17 0.40
CA GLY A 6 15.41 13.87 -0.20
C GLY A 6 13.91 13.76 -0.43
N ASN A 7 13.51 13.90 -1.69
CA ASN A 7 12.20 13.57 -2.17
C ASN A 7 12.16 12.04 -2.16
N ASP A 8 11.86 11.45 -0.99
CA ASP A 8 11.67 10.01 -0.86
C ASP A 8 10.43 9.65 -1.66
N ASP A 9 10.70 9.28 -2.91
CA ASP A 9 9.79 8.75 -3.92
C ASP A 9 9.38 7.35 -3.44
N THR A 10 8.59 7.28 -2.36
CA THR A 10 8.08 6.03 -1.78
C THR A 10 7.27 5.23 -2.81
N SER A 11 6.77 5.90 -3.85
CA SER A 11 6.13 5.35 -5.03
C SER A 11 7.01 4.41 -5.87
N LYS A 12 8.33 4.29 -5.59
CA LYS A 12 9.26 3.37 -6.26
C LYS A 12 9.87 2.30 -5.35
N LEU A 13 9.45 2.21 -4.10
CA LEU A 13 9.98 1.18 -3.21
C LEU A 13 9.44 -0.20 -3.64
N GLU A 14 10.29 -1.22 -3.62
CA GLU A 14 9.86 -2.61 -3.83
C GLU A 14 8.79 -3.01 -2.79
N PRO A 15 7.80 -3.86 -3.13
CA PRO A 15 6.65 -4.16 -2.25
C PRO A 15 7.05 -4.57 -0.82
N ARG A 16 8.14 -5.33 -0.68
CA ARG A 16 8.69 -5.74 0.61
C ARG A 16 9.14 -4.56 1.50
N ALA A 17 9.74 -3.53 0.90
CA ALA A 17 10.19 -2.34 1.63
C ALA A 17 8.99 -1.49 2.07
N GLN A 18 7.96 -1.39 1.22
CA GLN A 18 6.70 -0.74 1.58
C GLN A 18 6.01 -1.49 2.73
N PHE A 19 6.01 -2.83 2.69
CA PHE A 19 5.42 -3.65 3.76
C PHE A 19 6.12 -3.42 5.10
N ALA A 20 7.46 -3.41 5.12
CA ALA A 20 8.21 -3.12 6.33
C ALA A 20 7.93 -1.71 6.89
N ALA A 21 7.69 -0.73 6.01
CA ALA A 21 7.36 0.63 6.42
C ALA A 21 6.01 0.74 7.16
N LEU A 22 5.06 -0.16 6.90
CA LEU A 22 3.78 -0.21 7.63
C LEU A 22 3.96 -0.47 9.14
N PHE A 23 5.08 -1.06 9.54
CA PHE A 23 5.41 -1.39 10.94
C PHE A 23 6.49 -0.47 11.53
N ALA A 24 6.88 0.59 10.82
CA ALA A 24 7.91 1.52 11.30
C ALA A 24 7.38 2.46 12.40
N ASP A 25 6.07 2.61 12.53
CA ASP A 25 5.42 3.43 13.54
C ASP A 25 4.34 2.64 14.30
N ASP A 26 4.65 2.29 15.55
CA ASP A 26 3.75 1.55 16.45
C ASP A 26 2.49 2.34 16.85
N SER A 27 2.42 3.64 16.56
CA SER A 27 1.27 4.49 16.88
C SER A 27 0.21 4.53 15.77
N GLN A 28 0.53 4.00 14.58
CA GLN A 28 -0.38 3.98 13.43
C GLN A 28 -1.14 2.65 13.36
N ALA A 29 -2.45 2.72 13.10
CA ALA A 29 -3.22 1.53 12.80
C ALA A 29 -2.76 0.93 11.46
N ILE A 30 -2.47 -0.37 11.46
CA ILE A 30 -2.02 -1.08 10.26
C ILE A 30 -3.23 -1.30 9.33
N ASP A 31 -3.10 -0.86 8.08
CA ASP A 31 -4.03 -1.26 7.03
C ASP A 31 -3.72 -2.69 6.58
N LEU A 32 -4.57 -3.63 7.00
CA LEU A 32 -4.41 -5.05 6.68
C LEU A 32 -4.62 -5.35 5.19
N ILE A 33 -5.39 -4.52 4.48
CA ILE A 33 -5.62 -4.69 3.05
C ILE A 33 -4.34 -4.34 2.30
N GLU A 34 -3.75 -3.18 2.61
CA GLU A 34 -2.44 -2.77 2.07
C GLU A 34 -1.37 -3.84 2.33
N ALA A 35 -1.25 -4.30 3.58
CA ALA A 35 -0.25 -5.33 3.94
C ALA A 35 -0.43 -6.62 3.12
N ALA A 36 -1.66 -7.08 2.92
CA ALA A 36 -1.95 -8.27 2.13
C ALA A 36 -1.61 -8.09 0.65
N LEU A 37 -1.91 -6.91 0.08
CA LEU A 37 -1.63 -6.60 -1.31
C LEU A 37 -0.11 -6.52 -1.57
N LEU A 38 0.66 -5.90 -0.66
CA LEU A 38 2.10 -5.82 -0.77
C LEU A 38 2.78 -7.20 -0.72
N ILE A 39 2.28 -8.12 0.11
CA ILE A 39 2.75 -9.51 0.13
C ILE A 39 2.44 -10.20 -1.21
N ALA A 40 1.23 -10.01 -1.74
CA ALA A 40 0.86 -10.59 -3.03
C ALA A 40 1.76 -10.07 -4.17
N ALA A 41 2.05 -8.77 -4.19
CA ALA A 41 2.92 -8.15 -5.19
C ALA A 41 4.39 -8.62 -5.10
N GLU A 42 4.90 -8.99 -3.92
CA GLU A 42 6.24 -9.59 -3.79
C GLU A 42 6.34 -10.95 -4.51
N HIS A 43 5.24 -11.71 -4.55
CA HIS A 43 5.21 -13.06 -5.13
C HIS A 43 4.70 -13.12 -6.57
N HIS A 44 3.97 -12.10 -7.02
CA HIS A 44 3.31 -12.06 -8.33
C HIS A 44 3.69 -10.79 -9.09
N PRO A 45 4.68 -10.83 -9.99
CA PRO A 45 5.12 -9.65 -10.73
C PRO A 45 4.08 -9.10 -11.72
N GLU A 46 3.09 -9.90 -12.10
CA GLU A 46 1.91 -9.47 -12.88
C GLU A 46 0.87 -8.70 -12.05
N PHE A 47 1.07 -8.59 -10.74
CA PHE A 47 0.11 -8.01 -9.81
C PHE A 47 0.20 -6.48 -9.80
N ASP A 48 -0.82 -5.82 -10.36
CA ASP A 48 -0.95 -4.36 -10.31
C ASP A 48 -1.64 -3.95 -9.00
N LEU A 49 -0.83 -3.52 -8.03
CA LEU A 49 -1.29 -3.04 -6.73
C LEU A 49 -2.36 -1.95 -6.87
N ALA A 50 -2.13 -0.97 -7.75
CA ALA A 50 -3.02 0.17 -7.89
C ALA A 50 -4.38 -0.26 -8.45
N ASP A 51 -4.39 -1.21 -9.37
CA ASP A 51 -5.65 -1.78 -9.87
C ASP A 51 -6.38 -2.58 -8.80
N CYS A 52 -5.69 -3.42 -8.03
CA CYS A 52 -6.29 -4.17 -6.94
C CYS A 52 -6.91 -3.26 -5.87
N HIS A 53 -6.20 -2.20 -5.47
CA HIS A 53 -6.74 -1.19 -4.55
C HIS A 53 -8.05 -0.59 -5.07
N ARG A 54 -8.05 -0.15 -6.33
CA ARG A 54 -9.24 0.42 -6.98
C ARG A 54 -10.41 -0.57 -7.01
N GLN A 55 -10.15 -1.85 -7.28
CA GLN A 55 -11.19 -2.88 -7.29
C GLN A 55 -11.78 -3.09 -5.88
N ILE A 56 -10.95 -3.13 -4.84
CA ILE A 56 -11.39 -3.31 -3.45
C ILE A 56 -12.20 -2.09 -2.98
N GLU A 57 -11.75 -0.87 -3.27
CA GLU A 57 -12.50 0.35 -2.93
C GLU A 57 -13.87 0.40 -3.61
N LYS A 58 -13.93 -0.03 -4.88
CA LYS A 58 -15.18 -0.14 -5.61
C LYS A 58 -16.13 -1.14 -4.95
N LEU A 59 -15.64 -2.34 -4.62
CA LEU A 59 -16.44 -3.37 -3.92
C LEU A 59 -16.93 -2.87 -2.55
N ALA A 60 -16.08 -2.19 -1.79
CA ALA A 60 -16.46 -1.62 -0.50
C ALA A 60 -17.52 -0.51 -0.65
N THR A 61 -17.44 0.30 -1.70
CA THR A 61 -18.43 1.33 -2.01
C THR A 61 -19.77 0.70 -2.37
N GLU A 62 -19.77 -0.26 -3.30
CA GLU A 62 -20.97 -1.00 -3.71
C GLU A 62 -21.63 -1.71 -2.52
N ALA A 63 -20.86 -2.30 -1.61
CA ALA A 63 -21.38 -2.95 -0.41
C ALA A 63 -22.05 -1.97 0.57
N ARG A 64 -21.56 -0.74 0.68
CA ARG A 64 -22.17 0.30 1.51
C ARG A 64 -23.45 0.87 0.92
N GLU A 65 -23.52 0.97 -0.41
CA GLU A 65 -24.70 1.48 -1.12
C GLU A 65 -25.86 0.47 -1.17
N GLN A 66 -25.59 -0.82 -0.93
CA GLN A 66 -26.59 -1.89 -0.87
C GLN A 66 -27.14 -2.18 0.55
N LEU A 67 -26.63 -1.49 1.57
CA LEU A 67 -27.10 -1.55 2.97
C LEU A 67 -28.03 -0.37 3.28
#